data_AF-K0SD55-F1
#
_entry.id   AF-K0SD55-F1
#
_cell.length_a   1.000
_cell.length_b   1.000
_cell.length_c   1.000
_cell.angle_alpha   90.00
_cell.angle_beta   90.00
_cell.angle_gamma   90.00
#
_symmetry.space_group_name_H-M   'P 1'
#
loop_
_entity.id
_entity.type
_entity.pdbx_description
1 polymer ?
#
loop_
_entity_poly.entity_id
_entity_poly.type
_entity_poly.pdbx_seq_one_letter_code
_entity_poly.pdbx_strand_id
1 'polypeptide(L)'
;MYLLLFLSALPLIRVDSFTLVCSASFGHHFSNPTPDPRSSASSVSTLRFSSSAAVAQSPVVENAAQQRQQVATKPLGLITFDLDDSLYAIQPVLEDANQVFVEKMGHYGYEITQAEINEAGKRIRQEAGVLGTAMSHTEVRLEAIRREMERKMLERKLLECAEDWATEVESLTAPIRESAVRWAHNCVTGSIVESIYSAWERERHHSAERKLYSDVIPALQQIKEDHPDCIIGAVTDGKANPLLMVFTLAPYFDFCMSWEDDAANRIEFFKELGNVDGNADLQWIYRAAYEKFLDIRANKKGMKRDVKDCDGLEPVWIHVGDDLAYDVGGSASCGARTILLDLDEDYGQTAKTRFGPNSSSVSWNTASTEEIMNREAMNRAAESRVDKTISRLSMLPDAVNEILQGE
;
A
#
# COMPACT_ATOMS: atom_id res chain seq x y z
N MET A 1 13.11 -21.68 63.39
CA MET A 1 12.21 -22.16 64.48
C MET A 1 11.21 -21.04 64.73
N TYR A 2 9.90 -21.37 64.84
CA TYR A 2 8.71 -20.53 65.16
C TYR A 2 8.89 -19.04 65.51
N LEU A 3 7.97 -18.13 65.18
CA LEU A 3 6.52 -18.19 64.85
C LEU A 3 6.25 -17.13 63.72
N LEU A 4 5.08 -16.71 63.23
CA LEU A 4 3.64 -16.85 63.52
C LEU A 4 2.86 -16.55 62.20
N LEU A 5 1.78 -17.27 61.87
CA LEU A 5 0.90 -16.91 60.73
C LEU A 5 -0.28 -16.04 61.16
N PHE A 6 -0.70 -15.10 60.31
CA PHE A 6 -2.08 -14.59 60.33
C PHE A 6 -2.77 -14.87 58.99
N LEU A 7 -3.81 -15.70 59.04
CA LEU A 7 -4.74 -15.94 57.95
C LEU A 7 -5.99 -15.07 58.20
N SER A 8 -6.31 -14.18 57.26
CA SER A 8 -7.63 -13.56 57.14
C SER A 8 -8.38 -14.20 55.97
N ALA A 9 -9.63 -14.58 56.21
CA ALA A 9 -10.42 -15.31 55.22
C ALA A 9 -11.07 -14.35 54.19
N LEU A 10 -10.92 -14.67 52.91
CA LEU A 10 -11.78 -14.11 51.85
C LEU A 10 -13.03 -15.00 51.69
N PRO A 11 -14.24 -14.44 51.58
CA PRO A 11 -15.42 -15.22 51.23
C PRO A 11 -15.35 -15.66 49.77
N LEU A 12 -15.67 -16.93 49.50
CA LEU A 12 -15.90 -17.41 48.13
C LEU A 12 -17.14 -16.71 47.55
N ILE A 13 -16.94 -15.80 46.60
CA ILE A 13 -18.03 -15.36 45.72
C ILE A 13 -18.24 -16.46 44.68
N ARG A 14 -19.35 -17.17 44.82
CA ARG A 14 -19.80 -18.20 43.88
C ARG A 14 -20.36 -17.52 42.63
N VAL A 15 -19.65 -17.64 41.51
CA VAL A 15 -20.15 -17.22 40.20
C VAL A 15 -21.02 -18.34 39.64
N ASP A 16 -22.33 -18.29 39.91
CA ASP A 16 -23.29 -19.19 39.25
C ASP A 16 -23.52 -18.73 37.79
N SER A 17 -23.60 -19.70 36.88
CA SER A 17 -23.46 -19.48 35.43
C SER A 17 -24.62 -18.69 34.81
N PHE A 18 -24.31 -17.53 34.22
CA PHE A 18 -25.26 -16.79 33.37
C PHE A 18 -25.35 -17.41 31.96
N THR A 19 -26.31 -18.31 31.79
CA THR A 19 -26.66 -18.88 30.48
C THR A 19 -27.46 -17.85 29.67
N LEU A 20 -26.81 -17.13 28.75
CA LEU A 20 -27.47 -16.13 27.91
C LEU A 20 -28.28 -16.78 26.78
N VAL A 21 -29.57 -17.03 27.02
CA VAL A 21 -30.49 -17.62 26.03
C VAL A 21 -31.01 -16.55 25.07
N CYS A 22 -30.23 -16.24 24.02
CA CYS A 22 -30.66 -15.36 22.93
C CYS A 22 -31.53 -16.11 21.89
N SER A 23 -32.79 -16.38 22.24
CA SER A 23 -33.77 -16.95 21.30
C SER A 23 -34.43 -15.88 20.42
N ALA A 24 -33.74 -15.46 19.35
CA ALA A 24 -34.28 -14.58 18.31
C ALA A 24 -34.83 -15.39 17.12
N SER A 25 -36.10 -15.80 17.19
CA SER A 25 -36.75 -16.61 16.14
C SER A 25 -37.12 -15.80 14.89
N PHE A 26 -36.20 -15.66 13.93
CA PHE A 26 -36.55 -15.19 12.59
C PHE A 26 -37.27 -16.29 11.79
N GLY A 27 -38.57 -16.11 11.57
CA GLY A 27 -39.39 -17.04 10.78
C GLY A 27 -39.19 -16.86 9.28
N HIS A 28 -38.92 -17.96 8.56
CA HIS A 28 -38.89 -17.95 7.10
C HIS A 28 -40.31 -17.82 6.50
N HIS A 29 -40.48 -16.83 5.62
CA HIS A 29 -41.52 -16.83 4.58
C HIS A 29 -40.87 -16.53 3.22
N PHE A 30 -40.22 -17.55 2.65
CA PHE A 30 -39.87 -17.59 1.24
C PHE A 30 -41.12 -17.96 0.42
N SER A 31 -41.74 -16.96 -0.20
CA SER A 31 -42.81 -17.15 -1.16
C SER A 31 -42.22 -17.37 -2.56
N ASN A 32 -42.29 -18.60 -3.09
CA ASN A 32 -41.86 -18.89 -4.45
C ASN A 32 -42.86 -18.30 -5.47
N PRO A 33 -42.46 -17.41 -6.38
CA PRO A 33 -43.26 -17.08 -7.55
C PRO A 33 -43.17 -18.21 -8.59
N THR A 34 -44.31 -18.69 -9.05
CA THR A 34 -44.40 -19.63 -10.18
C THR A 34 -44.03 -18.94 -11.51
N PRO A 35 -43.44 -19.66 -12.49
CA PRO A 35 -43.08 -19.08 -13.78
C PRO A 35 -44.30 -18.75 -14.64
N ASP A 36 -44.31 -17.58 -15.28
CA ASP A 36 -45.33 -17.15 -16.24
C ASP A 36 -44.89 -17.42 -17.70
N PRO A 37 -45.61 -18.22 -18.51
CA PRO A 37 -45.16 -18.64 -19.82
C PRO A 37 -45.92 -17.99 -21.00
N ARG A 38 -45.46 -16.84 -21.53
CA ARG A 38 -45.80 -16.35 -22.89
C ARG A 38 -44.81 -15.34 -23.48
N SER A 39 -44.57 -15.48 -24.80
CA SER A 39 -44.11 -14.46 -25.77
C SER A 39 -42.76 -13.76 -25.55
N SER A 40 -41.99 -13.39 -26.58
CA SER A 40 -42.08 -13.72 -28.03
C SER A 40 -40.73 -13.46 -28.70
N ALA A 41 -40.43 -14.18 -29.79
CA ALA A 41 -39.17 -14.07 -30.51
C ALA A 41 -39.06 -12.81 -31.39
N SER A 42 -37.91 -12.14 -31.36
CA SER A 42 -37.36 -11.26 -32.41
C SER A 42 -35.95 -10.81 -31.98
N SER A 43 -34.91 -10.67 -32.81
CA SER A 43 -34.62 -11.19 -34.16
C SER A 43 -33.10 -11.13 -34.37
N VAL A 44 -32.55 -11.92 -35.30
CA VAL A 44 -31.13 -11.84 -35.69
C VAL A 44 -30.84 -10.50 -36.39
N SER A 45 -29.72 -9.86 -36.04
CA SER A 45 -29.10 -8.78 -36.83
C SER A 45 -27.57 -8.89 -36.79
N THR A 46 -27.01 -9.73 -37.67
CA THR A 46 -25.56 -9.84 -37.87
C THR A 46 -25.06 -8.70 -38.76
N LEU A 47 -24.60 -7.60 -38.16
CA LEU A 47 -24.02 -6.48 -38.91
C LEU A 47 -22.60 -6.79 -39.41
N ARG A 48 -22.52 -7.40 -40.59
CA ARG A 48 -21.32 -7.32 -41.44
C ARG A 48 -21.33 -5.97 -42.16
N PHE A 49 -20.30 -5.16 -41.96
CA PHE A 49 -19.94 -4.12 -42.92
C PHE A 49 -18.64 -4.50 -43.64
N SER A 50 -18.68 -4.42 -44.96
CA SER A 50 -17.53 -4.63 -45.83
C SER A 50 -17.61 -3.60 -46.94
N SER A 51 -16.65 -2.68 -46.98
CA SER A 51 -16.58 -1.64 -48.02
C SER A 51 -15.13 -1.49 -48.49
N SER A 52 -14.77 -2.30 -49.48
CA SER A 52 -13.48 -2.18 -50.16
C SER A 52 -13.44 -0.90 -50.98
N ALA A 53 -12.51 0.01 -50.68
CA ALA A 53 -12.17 1.14 -51.52
C ALA A 53 -10.75 0.94 -52.06
N ALA A 54 -10.62 0.67 -53.36
CA ALA A 54 -9.32 0.55 -54.01
C ALA A 54 -8.74 1.94 -54.30
N VAL A 55 -7.50 2.18 -53.88
CA VAL A 55 -6.72 3.38 -54.20
C VAL A 55 -5.47 2.95 -54.98
N ALA A 56 -5.06 3.78 -55.94
CA ALA A 56 -4.18 3.37 -57.03
C ALA A 56 -2.70 3.20 -56.64
N GLN A 57 -2.01 2.31 -57.37
CA GLN A 57 -0.56 2.11 -57.30
C GLN A 57 0.18 3.18 -58.12
N SER A 58 1.21 3.81 -57.53
CA SER A 58 2.31 4.52 -58.23
C SER A 58 3.33 5.05 -57.21
N PRO A 59 4.62 5.17 -57.58
CA PRO A 59 5.47 4.15 -58.17
C PRO A 59 6.62 3.77 -57.22
N VAL A 60 7.44 2.78 -57.60
CA VAL A 60 8.64 2.41 -56.84
C VAL A 60 9.67 3.53 -56.87
N VAL A 61 10.14 3.96 -55.70
CA VAL A 61 11.38 4.75 -55.52
C VAL A 61 12.36 3.90 -54.72
N GLU A 62 13.62 3.88 -55.15
CA GLU A 62 14.65 2.96 -54.66
C GLU A 62 15.17 3.35 -53.27
N ASN A 63 14.62 2.76 -52.21
CA ASN A 63 15.21 2.82 -50.86
C ASN A 63 16.38 1.82 -50.72
N ALA A 64 17.41 2.01 -51.54
CA ALA A 64 18.73 1.45 -51.29
C ALA A 64 19.43 2.24 -50.17
N ALA A 65 20.28 1.56 -49.38
CA ALA A 65 21.08 2.14 -48.30
C ALA A 65 20.31 2.69 -47.07
N GLN A 66 19.41 1.88 -46.48
CA GLN A 66 19.16 1.99 -45.04
C GLN A 66 19.02 0.63 -44.31
N GLN A 67 19.96 -0.28 -44.59
CA GLN A 67 20.30 -1.36 -43.66
C GLN A 67 20.98 -0.77 -42.41
N ARG A 68 20.19 -0.13 -41.53
CA ARG A 68 20.59 0.03 -40.13
C ARG A 68 20.81 -1.38 -39.61
N GLN A 69 21.98 -1.65 -39.03
CA GLN A 69 22.17 -2.88 -38.27
C GLN A 69 21.18 -2.82 -37.10
N GLN A 70 20.19 -3.70 -37.09
CA GLN A 70 19.31 -3.86 -35.94
C GLN A 70 20.17 -4.40 -34.80
N VAL A 71 20.59 -3.51 -33.91
CA VAL A 71 21.22 -3.87 -32.64
C VAL A 71 20.21 -4.77 -31.92
N ALA A 72 20.62 -5.98 -31.55
CA ALA A 72 19.75 -6.90 -30.84
C ALA A 72 19.38 -6.30 -29.49
N THR A 73 18.13 -5.85 -29.35
CA THR A 73 17.60 -5.33 -28.09
C THR A 73 17.62 -6.42 -27.03
N LYS A 74 17.90 -6.03 -25.79
CA LYS A 74 17.81 -6.99 -24.68
C LYS A 74 16.34 -7.29 -24.38
N PRO A 75 15.96 -8.52 -24.03
CA PRO A 75 14.59 -8.83 -23.64
C PRO A 75 14.27 -8.26 -22.25
N LEU A 76 13.08 -7.69 -22.08
CA LEU A 76 12.57 -7.31 -20.75
C LEU A 76 12.16 -8.57 -19.99
N GLY A 77 12.79 -8.83 -18.84
CA GLY A 77 12.45 -9.96 -17.98
C GLY A 77 11.49 -9.58 -16.86
N LEU A 78 11.80 -8.48 -16.19
CA LEU A 78 11.09 -7.98 -15.02
C LEU A 78 10.84 -6.47 -15.15
N ILE A 79 9.63 -6.03 -14.83
CA ILE A 79 9.39 -4.64 -14.47
C ILE A 79 8.71 -4.59 -13.09
N THR A 80 9.26 -3.81 -12.17
CA THR A 80 8.68 -3.60 -10.82
C THR A 80 8.19 -2.17 -10.65
N PHE A 81 7.07 -1.99 -9.96
CA PHE A 81 6.47 -0.69 -9.67
C PHE A 81 6.36 -0.46 -8.16
N ASP A 82 6.60 0.76 -7.66
CA ASP A 82 5.86 1.23 -6.48
C ASP A 82 4.43 1.66 -6.88
N LEU A 83 3.58 1.94 -5.90
CA LEU A 83 2.14 2.07 -6.01
C LEU A 83 1.66 3.46 -5.56
N ASP A 84 2.15 3.96 -4.42
CA ASP A 84 1.64 5.16 -3.75
C ASP A 84 2.33 6.42 -4.34
N ASP A 85 1.58 7.35 -4.92
CA ASP A 85 2.07 8.43 -5.83
C ASP A 85 2.62 7.95 -7.18
N SER A 86 3.08 6.71 -7.30
CA SER A 86 3.53 6.09 -8.57
C SER A 86 2.40 5.70 -9.53
N LEU A 87 1.33 5.05 -9.06
CA LEU A 87 0.20 4.62 -9.90
C LEU A 87 -1.11 5.39 -9.60
N TYR A 88 -1.18 6.07 -8.47
CA TYR A 88 -2.30 6.89 -8.01
C TYR A 88 -1.78 7.91 -6.99
N ALA A 89 -2.35 9.12 -6.95
CA ALA A 89 -1.97 10.11 -5.94
C ALA A 89 -2.34 9.62 -4.53
N ILE A 90 -1.38 9.53 -3.61
CA ILE A 90 -1.61 8.88 -2.30
C ILE A 90 -2.48 9.74 -1.36
N GLN A 91 -2.38 11.07 -1.42
CA GLN A 91 -3.16 11.95 -0.54
C GLN A 91 -4.68 11.70 -0.63
N PRO A 92 -5.35 11.78 -1.81
CA PRO A 92 -6.78 11.56 -1.88
C PRO A 92 -7.17 10.10 -1.56
N VAL A 93 -6.26 9.13 -1.71
CA VAL A 93 -6.47 7.74 -1.28
C VAL A 93 -6.49 7.61 0.24
N LEU A 94 -5.61 8.33 0.95
CA LEU A 94 -5.60 8.41 2.41
C LEU A 94 -6.81 9.19 2.95
N GLU A 95 -7.31 10.21 2.25
CA GLU A 95 -8.49 10.98 2.64
C GLU A 95 -9.77 10.13 2.69
N ASP A 96 -10.05 9.32 1.66
CA ASP A 96 -11.19 8.36 1.67
C ASP A 96 -11.05 7.32 2.79
N ALA A 97 -9.85 6.76 2.97
CA ALA A 97 -9.59 5.76 4.00
C ALA A 97 -9.77 6.35 5.42
N ASN A 98 -9.24 7.55 5.66
CA ASN A 98 -9.40 8.29 6.92
C ASN A 98 -10.86 8.67 7.19
N GLN A 99 -11.66 8.93 6.14
CA GLN A 99 -13.10 9.15 6.27
C GLN A 99 -13.85 7.90 6.77
N VAL A 100 -13.64 6.74 6.12
CA VAL A 100 -14.23 5.46 6.57
C VAL A 100 -13.75 5.10 7.98
N PHE A 101 -12.52 5.42 8.34
CA PHE A 101 -12.02 5.26 9.70
C PHE A 101 -12.78 6.11 10.74
N VAL A 102 -12.98 7.41 10.48
CA VAL A 102 -13.76 8.29 11.37
C VAL A 102 -15.19 7.78 11.50
N GLU A 103 -15.83 7.37 10.40
CA GLU A 103 -17.16 6.76 10.43
C GLU A 103 -17.18 5.49 11.27
N LYS A 104 -16.18 4.61 11.16
CA LYS A 104 -16.11 3.37 11.95
C LYS A 104 -15.92 3.63 13.44
N MET A 105 -15.08 4.60 13.81
CA MET A 105 -14.97 5.07 15.20
C MET A 105 -16.32 5.61 15.72
N GLY A 106 -17.03 6.40 14.92
CA GLY A 106 -18.38 6.89 15.24
C GLY A 106 -19.38 5.76 15.49
N HIS A 107 -19.35 4.66 14.72
CA HIS A 107 -20.21 3.50 14.94
C HIS A 107 -19.98 2.79 16.29
N TYR A 108 -18.78 2.91 16.88
CA TYR A 108 -18.49 2.40 18.23
C TYR A 108 -18.67 3.46 19.33
N GLY A 109 -19.17 4.67 19.00
CA GLY A 109 -19.41 5.77 19.94
C GLY A 109 -18.20 6.67 20.20
N TYR A 110 -17.24 6.73 19.27
CA TYR A 110 -16.04 7.56 19.38
C TYR A 110 -16.08 8.72 18.37
N GLU A 111 -16.39 9.93 18.86
CA GLU A 111 -16.30 11.16 18.06
C GLU A 111 -14.83 11.60 17.94
N ILE A 112 -14.28 11.56 16.73
CA ILE A 112 -12.91 11.97 16.39
C ILE A 112 -12.86 12.58 14.97
N THR A 113 -11.75 13.24 14.66
CA THR A 113 -11.46 13.84 13.35
C THR A 113 -10.34 13.12 12.61
N GLN A 114 -10.25 13.32 11.28
CA GLN A 114 -9.11 12.83 10.48
C GLN A 114 -7.77 13.46 10.91
N ALA A 115 -7.80 14.65 11.51
CA ALA A 115 -6.60 15.31 12.05
C ALA A 115 -6.10 14.62 13.32
N GLU A 116 -6.99 14.32 14.28
CA GLU A 116 -6.62 13.69 15.56
C GLU A 116 -5.84 12.38 15.37
N ILE A 117 -6.22 11.54 14.40
CA ILE A 117 -5.54 10.24 14.16
C ILE A 117 -4.17 10.39 13.49
N ASN A 118 -3.98 11.38 12.62
CA ASN A 118 -2.68 11.63 12.00
C ASN A 118 -1.72 12.28 13.01
N GLU A 119 -2.22 13.17 13.87
CA GLU A 119 -1.45 13.70 15.00
C GLU A 119 -1.16 12.62 16.07
N ALA A 120 -2.07 11.66 16.29
CA ALA A 120 -1.80 10.50 17.14
C ALA A 120 -0.64 9.65 16.58
N GLY A 121 -0.62 9.39 15.28
CA GLY A 121 0.48 8.68 14.61
C GLY A 121 1.83 9.40 14.76
N LYS A 122 1.86 10.73 14.60
CA LYS A 122 3.05 11.56 14.85
C LYS A 122 3.53 11.46 16.30
N ARG A 123 2.63 11.60 17.27
CA ARG A 123 2.95 11.45 18.71
C ARG A 123 3.54 10.08 19.02
N ILE A 124 2.96 9.00 18.48
CA ILE A 124 3.44 7.62 18.67
C ILE A 124 4.88 7.45 18.17
N ARG A 125 5.19 7.88 16.94
CA ARG A 125 6.58 7.83 16.43
C ARG A 125 7.51 8.71 17.28
N GLN A 126 7.09 9.91 17.66
CA GLN A 126 7.90 10.82 18.49
C GLN A 126 8.21 10.25 19.89
N GLU A 127 7.22 9.67 20.56
CA GLU A 127 7.36 9.07 21.90
C GLU A 127 8.24 7.80 21.88
N ALA A 128 8.21 7.04 20.80
CA ALA A 128 9.05 5.86 20.60
C ALA A 128 10.49 6.18 20.12
N GLY A 129 10.75 7.43 19.70
CA GLY A 129 12.08 7.89 19.26
C GLY A 129 12.64 7.06 18.11
N VAL A 130 13.84 6.52 18.27
CA VAL A 130 14.50 5.64 17.26
C VAL A 130 13.66 4.40 16.95
N LEU A 131 12.93 3.85 17.93
CA LEU A 131 12.00 2.74 17.68
C LEU A 131 10.75 3.22 16.92
N GLY A 132 10.41 4.51 17.02
CA GLY A 132 9.31 5.14 16.29
C GLY A 132 9.55 5.22 14.80
N THR A 133 10.78 5.48 14.36
CA THR A 133 11.17 5.35 12.93
C THR A 133 11.03 3.90 12.45
N ALA A 134 11.30 2.93 13.32
CA ALA A 134 11.19 1.50 13.01
C ALA A 134 9.75 0.93 13.07
N MET A 135 8.73 1.69 13.47
CA MET A 135 7.36 1.20 13.46
C MET A 135 6.79 1.11 12.04
N SER A 136 6.07 0.02 11.73
CA SER A 136 5.31 -0.09 10.49
C SER A 136 4.13 0.89 10.47
N HIS A 137 3.64 1.26 9.28
CA HIS A 137 2.43 2.07 9.14
C HIS A 137 1.22 1.37 9.76
N THR A 138 1.17 0.04 9.71
CA THR A 138 0.18 -0.80 10.39
C THR A 138 0.29 -0.67 11.92
N GLU A 139 1.49 -0.77 12.49
CA GLU A 139 1.73 -0.66 13.94
C GLU A 139 1.38 0.75 14.45
N VAL A 140 1.83 1.80 13.76
CA VAL A 140 1.49 3.19 14.12
C VAL A 140 -0.02 3.42 14.02
N ARG A 141 -0.71 2.90 12.99
CA ARG A 141 -2.16 3.09 12.83
C ARG A 141 -2.95 2.30 13.89
N LEU A 142 -2.61 1.05 14.16
CA LEU A 142 -3.25 0.23 15.21
C LEU A 142 -3.10 0.87 16.60
N GLU A 143 -1.89 1.33 16.95
CA GLU A 143 -1.63 2.00 18.22
C GLU A 143 -2.35 3.37 18.29
N ALA A 144 -2.44 4.11 17.18
CA ALA A 144 -3.17 5.38 17.12
C ALA A 144 -4.68 5.17 17.33
N ILE A 145 -5.27 4.13 16.73
CA ILE A 145 -6.66 3.74 16.96
C ILE A 145 -6.88 3.38 18.43
N ARG A 146 -6.01 2.53 19.00
CA ARG A 146 -6.04 2.14 20.42
C ARG A 146 -6.01 3.36 21.33
N ARG A 147 -5.01 4.24 21.19
CA ARG A 147 -4.83 5.39 22.09
C ARG A 147 -5.96 6.40 22.02
N GLU A 148 -6.51 6.67 20.83
CA GLU A 148 -7.65 7.58 20.71
C GLU A 148 -8.94 6.97 21.30
N MET A 149 -9.14 5.65 21.18
CA MET A 149 -10.21 4.96 21.91
C MET A 149 -10.00 5.03 23.43
N GLU A 150 -8.81 4.69 23.93
CA GLU A 150 -8.50 4.70 25.36
C GLU A 150 -8.61 6.11 25.97
N ARG A 151 -8.17 7.15 25.24
CA ARG A 151 -8.37 8.56 25.61
C ARG A 151 -9.84 8.89 25.80
N LYS A 152 -10.70 8.59 24.82
CA LYS A 152 -12.14 8.89 24.88
C LYS A 152 -12.86 8.08 25.97
N MET A 153 -12.43 6.83 26.23
CA MET A 153 -12.92 6.04 27.36
C MET A 153 -12.49 6.63 28.71
N LEU A 154 -11.26 7.14 28.82
CA LEU A 154 -10.77 7.84 30.02
C LEU A 154 -11.50 9.17 30.25
N GLU A 155 -11.66 9.99 29.21
CA GLU A 155 -12.42 11.24 29.26
C GLU A 155 -13.84 11.00 29.78
N ARG A 156 -14.57 10.04 29.19
CA ARG A 156 -15.91 9.67 29.67
C ARG A 156 -15.87 9.11 31.10
N LYS A 157 -14.90 8.24 31.44
CA LYS A 157 -14.91 7.63 32.77
C LYS A 157 -14.53 8.61 33.90
N LEU A 158 -13.70 9.60 33.60
CA LEU A 158 -13.43 10.70 34.53
C LEU A 158 -14.67 11.57 34.75
N LEU A 159 -15.46 11.86 33.70
CA LEU A 159 -16.74 12.56 33.83
C LEU A 159 -17.75 11.76 34.66
N GLU A 160 -17.96 10.47 34.36
CA GLU A 160 -18.81 9.57 35.17
C GLU A 160 -18.40 9.59 36.65
N CYS A 161 -17.10 9.50 36.95
CA CYS A 161 -16.60 9.53 38.33
C CYS A 161 -16.63 10.92 38.99
N ALA A 162 -16.65 12.00 38.22
CA ALA A 162 -16.84 13.36 38.73
C ALA A 162 -18.31 13.58 39.14
N GLU A 163 -19.25 13.13 38.32
CA GLU A 163 -20.69 13.14 38.59
C GLU A 163 -21.05 12.25 39.81
N ASP A 164 -20.57 11.00 39.86
CA ASP A 164 -20.77 10.05 40.98
C ASP A 164 -20.35 10.64 42.34
N TRP A 165 -19.33 11.52 42.36
CA TRP A 165 -18.77 12.13 43.57
C TRP A 165 -19.17 13.60 43.77
N ALA A 166 -20.06 14.14 42.92
CA ALA A 166 -20.50 15.53 42.92
C ALA A 166 -19.32 16.53 43.00
N THR A 167 -18.32 16.35 42.15
CA THR A 167 -17.08 17.14 42.13
C THR A 167 -16.60 17.39 40.70
N GLU A 168 -15.67 18.33 40.49
CA GLU A 168 -15.11 18.60 39.16
C GLU A 168 -14.08 17.54 38.75
N VAL A 169 -13.90 17.30 37.45
CA VAL A 169 -12.92 16.33 36.93
C VAL A 169 -11.50 16.64 37.42
N GLU A 170 -11.14 17.91 37.59
CA GLU A 170 -9.87 18.40 38.12
C GLU A 170 -9.69 18.07 39.62
N SER A 171 -10.79 17.93 40.36
CA SER A 171 -10.80 17.65 41.80
C SER A 171 -10.66 16.15 42.13
N LEU A 172 -10.78 15.26 41.14
CA LEU A 172 -10.63 13.82 41.32
C LEU A 172 -9.23 13.44 41.86
N THR A 173 -9.23 12.64 42.92
CA THR A 173 -8.00 12.15 43.57
C THR A 173 -7.23 11.17 42.68
N ALA A 174 -5.90 11.11 42.85
CA ALA A 174 -5.03 10.23 42.05
C ALA A 174 -5.48 8.76 42.02
N PRO A 175 -5.89 8.10 43.12
CA PRO A 175 -6.38 6.72 43.08
C PRO A 175 -7.61 6.52 42.19
N ILE A 176 -8.52 7.51 42.10
CA ILE A 176 -9.68 7.46 41.21
C ILE A 176 -9.22 7.60 39.75
N ARG A 177 -8.32 8.55 39.46
CA ARG A 177 -7.75 8.75 38.11
C ARG A 177 -7.03 7.50 37.60
N GLU A 178 -6.15 6.92 38.41
CA GLU A 178 -5.47 5.67 38.07
C GLU A 178 -6.45 4.51 37.83
N SER A 179 -7.54 4.45 38.60
CA SER A 179 -8.59 3.45 38.40
C SER A 179 -9.29 3.65 37.06
N ALA A 180 -9.62 4.89 36.70
CA ALA A 180 -10.20 5.24 35.40
C ALA A 180 -9.25 4.93 34.23
N VAL A 181 -7.95 5.18 34.36
CA VAL A 181 -6.93 4.80 33.35
C VAL A 181 -6.87 3.29 33.16
N ARG A 182 -6.77 2.52 34.25
CA ARG A 182 -6.77 1.04 34.19
C ARG A 182 -8.08 0.49 33.62
N TRP A 183 -9.21 1.13 33.89
CA TRP A 183 -10.51 0.77 33.33
C TRP A 183 -10.56 1.03 31.82
N ALA A 184 -10.17 2.24 31.38
CA ALA A 184 -10.23 2.65 29.97
C ALA A 184 -9.39 1.74 29.06
N HIS A 185 -8.14 1.45 29.45
CA HIS A 185 -7.26 0.49 28.78
C HIS A 185 -7.91 -0.90 28.65
N ASN A 186 -8.48 -1.41 29.74
CA ASN A 186 -9.09 -2.74 29.77
C ASN A 186 -10.43 -2.83 29.01
N CYS A 187 -11.06 -1.69 28.68
CA CYS A 187 -12.28 -1.64 27.86
C CYS A 187 -12.00 -1.66 26.35
N VAL A 188 -10.78 -1.31 25.89
CA VAL A 188 -10.44 -1.24 24.46
C VAL A 188 -9.90 -2.59 23.97
N THR A 189 -10.83 -3.46 23.56
CA THR A 189 -10.52 -4.81 23.04
C THR A 189 -9.79 -4.75 21.69
N GLY A 190 -8.77 -5.60 21.53
CA GLY A 190 -7.98 -5.67 20.29
C GLY A 190 -8.80 -5.90 19.03
N SER A 191 -9.82 -6.77 19.11
CA SER A 191 -10.70 -7.08 17.98
C SER A 191 -11.54 -5.90 17.46
N ILE A 192 -11.79 -4.87 18.27
CA ILE A 192 -12.42 -3.63 17.79
C ILE A 192 -11.38 -2.77 17.05
N VAL A 193 -10.19 -2.61 17.63
CA VAL A 193 -9.05 -1.90 17.00
C VAL A 193 -8.72 -2.50 15.63
N GLU A 194 -8.61 -3.84 15.56
CA GLU A 194 -8.44 -4.61 14.32
C GLU A 194 -9.60 -4.41 13.35
N SER A 195 -10.86 -4.51 13.80
CA SER A 195 -12.03 -4.34 12.92
C SER A 195 -12.18 -2.91 12.37
N ILE A 196 -11.61 -1.92 13.04
CA ILE A 196 -11.56 -0.52 12.57
C ILE A 196 -10.40 -0.34 11.60
N TYR A 197 -9.21 -0.88 11.91
CA TYR A 197 -8.05 -0.88 11.01
C TYR A 197 -8.36 -1.58 9.68
N SER A 198 -8.91 -2.80 9.71
CA SER A 198 -9.29 -3.55 8.50
C SER A 198 -10.51 -2.96 7.77
N ALA A 199 -11.11 -1.87 8.25
CA ALA A 199 -12.05 -1.07 7.46
C ALA A 199 -11.31 0.07 6.73
N TRP A 200 -10.39 0.76 7.40
CA TRP A 200 -9.47 1.75 6.80
C TRP A 200 -8.62 1.14 5.68
N GLU A 201 -8.02 -0.02 5.94
CA GLU A 201 -7.11 -0.73 5.01
C GLU A 201 -7.82 -1.11 3.70
N ARG A 202 -8.99 -1.78 3.80
CA ARG A 202 -9.80 -2.12 2.62
C ARG A 202 -10.23 -0.90 1.83
N GLU A 203 -10.56 0.21 2.51
CA GLU A 203 -10.92 1.44 1.79
C GLU A 203 -9.70 2.10 1.13
N ARG A 204 -8.50 1.99 1.70
CA ARG A 204 -7.26 2.39 1.03
C ARG A 204 -7.06 1.59 -0.27
N HIS A 205 -7.29 0.27 -0.26
CA HIS A 205 -7.24 -0.55 -1.49
C HIS A 205 -8.31 -0.14 -2.52
N HIS A 206 -9.57 -0.02 -2.10
CA HIS A 206 -10.65 0.38 -3.01
C HIS A 206 -10.45 1.81 -3.56
N SER A 207 -9.99 2.75 -2.74
CA SER A 207 -9.77 4.12 -3.18
C SER A 207 -8.56 4.24 -4.12
N ALA A 208 -7.52 3.42 -3.97
CA ALA A 208 -6.44 3.34 -4.93
C ALA A 208 -6.94 2.85 -6.30
N GLU A 209 -7.72 1.76 -6.32
CA GLU A 209 -8.37 1.25 -7.55
C GLU A 209 -9.30 2.28 -8.22
N ARG A 210 -9.97 3.14 -7.43
CA ARG A 210 -10.79 4.26 -7.96
C ARG A 210 -9.99 5.48 -8.42
N LYS A 211 -8.72 5.61 -8.04
CA LYS A 211 -7.89 6.83 -8.24
C LYS A 211 -6.60 6.58 -9.01
N LEU A 212 -6.50 5.45 -9.71
CA LEU A 212 -5.45 5.20 -10.70
C LEU A 212 -5.37 6.35 -11.70
N TYR A 213 -4.15 6.76 -12.05
CA TYR A 213 -3.96 7.71 -13.14
C TYR A 213 -4.45 7.10 -14.46
N SER A 214 -5.04 7.91 -15.35
CA SER A 214 -5.68 7.45 -16.60
C SER A 214 -4.79 6.57 -17.48
N ASP A 215 -3.50 6.86 -17.44
CA ASP A 215 -2.49 6.32 -18.35
C ASP A 215 -1.90 4.98 -17.85
N VAL A 216 -2.18 4.57 -16.60
CA VAL A 216 -1.66 3.33 -16.00
C VAL A 216 -2.07 2.09 -16.80
N ILE A 217 -3.38 1.94 -17.05
CA ILE A 217 -3.90 0.74 -17.73
C ILE A 217 -3.44 0.68 -19.19
N PRO A 218 -3.51 1.76 -20.00
CA PRO A 218 -2.90 1.79 -21.34
C PRO A 218 -1.40 1.46 -21.35
N ALA A 219 -0.61 1.99 -20.42
CA ALA A 219 0.82 1.71 -20.35
C ALA A 219 1.12 0.23 -20.01
N LEU A 220 0.41 -0.34 -19.03
CA LEU A 220 0.54 -1.76 -18.66
C LEU A 220 0.06 -2.71 -19.77
N GLN A 221 -0.96 -2.31 -20.54
CA GLN A 221 -1.39 -3.03 -21.75
C GLN A 221 -0.28 -3.03 -22.81
N GLN A 222 0.23 -1.86 -23.19
CA GLN A 222 1.30 -1.73 -24.19
C GLN A 222 2.56 -2.53 -23.79
N ILE A 223 2.96 -2.47 -22.51
CA ILE A 223 4.11 -3.25 -22.00
C ILE A 223 3.88 -4.76 -22.09
N LYS A 224 2.67 -5.27 -21.80
CA LYS A 224 2.35 -6.71 -21.96
C LYS A 224 2.17 -7.12 -23.43
N GLU A 225 1.84 -6.21 -24.34
CA GLU A 225 1.76 -6.46 -25.78
C GLU A 225 3.15 -6.49 -26.45
N ASP A 226 4.02 -5.53 -26.13
CA ASP A 226 5.40 -5.47 -26.65
C ASP A 226 6.32 -6.53 -26.01
N HIS A 227 6.13 -6.82 -24.71
CA HIS A 227 6.98 -7.73 -23.92
C HIS A 227 6.17 -8.87 -23.28
N PRO A 228 5.57 -9.79 -24.05
CA PRO A 228 4.56 -10.74 -23.56
C PRO A 228 5.07 -11.82 -22.59
N ASP A 229 6.38 -12.07 -22.50
CA ASP A 229 6.99 -12.95 -21.48
C ASP A 229 7.49 -12.18 -20.24
N CYS A 230 7.34 -10.85 -20.19
CA CYS A 230 7.71 -10.01 -19.05
C CYS A 230 6.85 -10.31 -17.80
N ILE A 231 7.53 -10.44 -16.67
CA ILE A 231 6.93 -10.54 -15.33
C ILE A 231 6.77 -9.12 -14.78
N ILE A 232 5.55 -8.74 -14.38
CA ILE A 232 5.28 -7.45 -13.73
C ILE A 232 5.14 -7.66 -12.23
N GLY A 233 5.91 -6.95 -11.41
CA GLY A 233 5.85 -7.00 -9.95
C GLY A 233 5.50 -5.66 -9.34
N ALA A 234 5.03 -5.68 -8.10
CA ALA A 234 5.00 -4.50 -7.24
C ALA A 234 5.99 -4.65 -6.08
N VAL A 235 6.58 -3.53 -5.66
CA VAL A 235 7.49 -3.39 -4.53
C VAL A 235 7.11 -2.10 -3.81
N THR A 236 6.67 -2.17 -2.56
CA THR A 236 6.13 -0.99 -1.85
C THR A 236 6.48 -0.95 -0.37
N ASP A 237 6.56 0.26 0.20
CA ASP A 237 6.75 0.48 1.64
C ASP A 237 5.45 0.32 2.45
N GLY A 238 4.28 0.45 1.79
CA GLY A 238 2.97 0.38 2.43
C GLY A 238 2.23 -0.95 2.25
N LYS A 239 0.98 -1.02 2.75
CA LYS A 239 0.06 -2.16 2.58
C LYS A 239 -0.60 -2.24 1.20
N ALA A 240 -0.17 -1.45 0.22
CA ALA A 240 -0.79 -1.47 -1.10
C ALA A 240 -0.50 -2.79 -1.82
N ASN A 241 -1.47 -3.32 -2.58
CA ASN A 241 -1.32 -4.58 -3.28
C ASN A 241 -2.20 -4.62 -4.54
N PRO A 242 -1.63 -4.57 -5.75
CA PRO A 242 -2.38 -4.54 -7.00
C PRO A 242 -3.15 -5.84 -7.25
N LEU A 243 -2.73 -6.98 -6.65
CA LEU A 243 -3.41 -8.26 -6.78
C LEU A 243 -4.79 -8.28 -6.08
N LEU A 244 -5.07 -7.31 -5.21
CA LEU A 244 -6.37 -7.10 -4.58
C LEU A 244 -7.27 -6.13 -5.37
N MET A 245 -6.70 -5.39 -6.33
CA MET A 245 -7.43 -4.45 -7.21
C MET A 245 -7.96 -5.23 -8.42
N VAL A 246 -8.95 -6.08 -8.15
CA VAL A 246 -9.40 -7.15 -9.06
C VAL A 246 -10.12 -6.68 -10.32
N PHE A 247 -10.51 -5.40 -10.39
CA PHE A 247 -11.17 -4.81 -11.55
C PHE A 247 -10.21 -3.99 -12.43
N THR A 248 -8.98 -3.75 -11.96
CA THR A 248 -8.02 -2.85 -12.61
C THR A 248 -6.61 -3.44 -12.73
N LEU A 249 -5.81 -3.46 -11.65
CA LEU A 249 -4.39 -3.82 -11.71
C LEU A 249 -4.12 -5.33 -11.65
N ALA A 250 -4.94 -6.11 -10.93
CA ALA A 250 -4.67 -7.53 -10.69
C ALA A 250 -4.43 -8.39 -11.96
N PRO A 251 -5.06 -8.12 -13.13
CA PRO A 251 -4.78 -8.86 -14.37
C PRO A 251 -3.37 -8.64 -14.96
N TYR A 252 -2.67 -7.58 -14.56
CA TYR A 252 -1.37 -7.19 -15.13
C TYR A 252 -0.18 -7.64 -14.29
N PHE A 253 -0.34 -7.71 -12.97
CA PHE A 253 0.72 -8.02 -12.01
C PHE A 253 0.86 -9.53 -11.74
N ASP A 254 2.07 -10.04 -11.86
CA ASP A 254 2.47 -11.41 -11.54
C ASP A 254 2.76 -11.60 -10.03
N PHE A 255 3.19 -10.55 -9.31
CA PHE A 255 3.41 -10.57 -7.85
C PHE A 255 3.39 -9.18 -7.18
N CYS A 256 3.38 -9.16 -5.85
CA CYS A 256 3.57 -7.96 -5.01
C CYS A 256 4.49 -8.31 -3.82
N MET A 257 5.37 -7.38 -3.44
CA MET A 257 6.21 -7.42 -2.23
C MET A 257 5.93 -6.15 -1.41
N SER A 258 5.82 -6.27 -0.09
CA SER A 258 5.52 -5.15 0.82
C SER A 258 6.38 -5.20 2.08
N TRP A 259 6.90 -4.04 2.53
CA TRP A 259 7.61 -3.91 3.82
C TRP A 259 6.71 -4.24 5.03
N GLU A 260 5.41 -4.05 4.88
CA GLU A 260 4.41 -4.25 5.93
C GLU A 260 4.02 -5.73 6.10
N ASP A 261 4.33 -6.60 5.13
CA ASP A 261 3.95 -8.03 5.15
C ASP A 261 5.05 -8.93 5.74
N ASP A 262 6.34 -8.63 5.52
CA ASP A 262 7.46 -9.43 6.06
C ASP A 262 7.88 -8.99 7.47
N ALA A 263 7.05 -9.35 8.46
CA ALA A 263 7.34 -9.09 9.88
C ALA A 263 8.58 -9.83 10.42
N ALA A 264 9.13 -10.83 9.71
CA ALA A 264 10.32 -11.56 10.14
C ALA A 264 11.61 -10.84 9.72
N ASN A 265 11.68 -10.41 8.46
CA ASN A 265 12.87 -9.81 7.87
C ASN A 265 12.94 -8.28 8.05
N ARG A 266 11.91 -7.62 8.61
CA ARG A 266 12.01 -6.20 9.05
C ARG A 266 13.22 -5.92 9.96
N ILE A 267 13.73 -6.91 10.70
CA ILE A 267 14.97 -6.78 11.48
C ILE A 267 16.20 -6.51 10.59
N GLU A 268 16.21 -6.98 9.34
CA GLU A 268 17.28 -6.73 8.37
C GLU A 268 17.14 -5.33 7.77
N PHE A 269 15.92 -4.91 7.43
CA PHE A 269 15.60 -3.54 7.00
C PHE A 269 16.07 -2.47 8.00
N PHE A 270 15.89 -2.70 9.31
CA PHE A 270 16.39 -1.77 10.33
C PHE A 270 17.91 -1.78 10.49
N LYS A 271 18.61 -2.85 10.07
CA LYS A 271 20.08 -2.83 9.92
C LYS A 271 20.50 -2.06 8.67
N GLU A 272 19.74 -2.13 7.57
CA GLU A 272 20.03 -1.31 6.39
C GLU A 272 19.82 0.17 6.72
N LEU A 273 18.61 0.58 7.13
CA LEU A 273 18.29 1.95 7.58
C LEU A 273 19.24 2.47 8.68
N GLY A 274 19.52 1.66 9.70
CA GLY A 274 20.36 2.05 10.83
C GLY A 274 21.86 2.19 10.51
N ASN A 275 22.29 1.78 9.31
CA ASN A 275 23.65 1.99 8.80
C ASN A 275 23.68 2.95 7.59
N VAL A 276 22.61 3.72 7.35
CA VAL A 276 22.59 4.78 6.33
C VAL A 276 23.41 6.00 6.81
N ASP A 277 24.73 5.88 6.74
CA ASP A 277 25.66 7.04 6.66
C ASP A 277 25.53 7.70 5.27
N GLY A 278 24.31 8.12 4.92
CA GLY A 278 23.94 8.74 3.63
C GLY A 278 23.85 7.78 2.42
N ASN A 279 24.01 6.46 2.59
CA ASN A 279 23.99 5.51 1.48
C ASN A 279 22.54 5.07 1.11
N ALA A 280 22.13 5.29 -0.14
CA ALA A 280 20.80 4.97 -0.67
C ALA A 280 20.61 3.45 -0.99
N ASP A 281 21.13 2.57 -0.13
CA ASP A 281 21.22 1.12 -0.37
C ASP A 281 20.22 0.34 0.48
N LEU A 282 18.93 0.64 0.33
CA LEU A 282 17.85 -0.23 0.80
C LEU A 282 17.71 -1.39 -0.19
N GLN A 283 18.39 -2.51 0.07
CA GLN A 283 18.54 -3.59 -0.91
C GLN A 283 17.62 -4.79 -0.63
N TRP A 284 17.18 -5.00 0.62
CA TRP A 284 16.51 -6.25 1.02
C TRP A 284 15.26 -6.58 0.19
N ILE A 285 14.31 -5.65 0.00
CA ILE A 285 13.07 -5.95 -0.74
C ILE A 285 13.34 -6.14 -2.23
N TYR A 286 14.30 -5.39 -2.80
CA TYR A 286 14.61 -5.44 -4.21
C TYR A 286 15.32 -6.75 -4.57
N ARG A 287 16.21 -7.25 -3.69
CA ARG A 287 16.73 -8.63 -3.77
C ARG A 287 15.59 -9.65 -3.70
N ALA A 288 14.68 -9.54 -2.72
CA ALA A 288 13.57 -10.48 -2.57
C ALA A 288 12.59 -10.46 -3.77
N ALA A 289 12.36 -9.29 -4.39
CA ALA A 289 11.59 -9.14 -5.62
C ALA A 289 12.29 -9.76 -6.84
N TYR A 290 13.62 -9.64 -6.93
CA TYR A 290 14.41 -10.28 -7.98
C TYR A 290 14.44 -11.82 -7.81
N GLU A 291 14.63 -12.32 -6.59
CA GLU A 291 14.50 -13.75 -6.26
C GLU A 291 13.09 -14.26 -6.61
N LYS A 292 12.04 -13.50 -6.29
CA LYS A 292 10.65 -13.83 -6.65
C LYS A 292 10.45 -13.92 -8.18
N PHE A 293 11.09 -13.04 -8.93
CA PHE A 293 11.12 -13.10 -10.40
C PHE A 293 11.85 -14.36 -10.92
N LEU A 294 13.01 -14.70 -10.35
CA LEU A 294 13.74 -15.91 -10.73
C LEU A 294 12.91 -17.18 -10.49
N ASP A 295 12.22 -17.27 -9.36
CA ASP A 295 11.25 -18.33 -9.05
C ASP A 295 10.13 -18.41 -10.09
N ILE A 296 9.46 -17.29 -10.39
CA ILE A 296 8.36 -17.26 -11.37
C ILE A 296 8.87 -17.65 -12.76
N ARG A 297 10.06 -17.17 -13.16
CA ARG A 297 10.70 -17.49 -14.45
C ARG A 297 11.07 -18.97 -14.55
N ALA A 298 11.62 -19.56 -13.48
CA ALA A 298 11.94 -20.99 -13.42
C ALA A 298 10.68 -21.86 -13.53
N ASN A 299 9.61 -21.49 -12.82
CA ASN A 299 8.31 -22.18 -12.90
C ASN A 299 7.67 -22.05 -14.29
N LYS A 300 7.69 -20.87 -14.93
CA LYS A 300 7.21 -20.66 -16.30
C LYS A 300 7.99 -21.52 -17.32
N LYS A 301 9.33 -21.64 -17.17
CA LYS A 301 10.15 -22.58 -17.98
C LYS A 301 9.76 -24.04 -17.77
N GLY A 302 9.53 -24.47 -16.53
CA GLY A 302 9.12 -25.84 -16.20
C GLY A 302 7.79 -26.27 -16.84
N MET A 303 6.88 -25.32 -17.08
CA MET A 303 5.59 -25.57 -17.75
C MET A 303 5.69 -25.55 -19.28
N LYS A 304 6.38 -24.55 -19.87
CA LYS A 304 6.49 -24.38 -21.33
C LYS A 304 7.58 -25.29 -21.96
N ARG A 305 7.34 -26.60 -22.04
CA ARG A 305 8.31 -27.63 -22.51
C ARG A 305 9.02 -27.36 -23.84
N ASP A 306 8.38 -26.64 -24.77
CA ASP A 306 8.89 -26.40 -26.13
C ASP A 306 9.33 -24.94 -26.38
N VAL A 307 9.46 -24.12 -25.32
CA VAL A 307 10.09 -22.80 -25.47
C VAL A 307 11.58 -23.00 -25.72
N LYS A 308 12.01 -22.67 -26.95
CA LYS A 308 13.40 -22.30 -27.23
C LYS A 308 13.82 -21.27 -26.19
N ASP A 309 14.93 -21.52 -25.49
CA ASP A 309 15.60 -20.44 -24.78
C ASP A 309 16.01 -19.40 -25.82
N CYS A 310 15.36 -18.23 -25.77
CA CYS A 310 15.73 -17.07 -26.57
C CYS A 310 17.19 -16.71 -26.26
N ASP A 311 17.90 -16.23 -27.28
CA ASP A 311 19.37 -16.13 -27.28
C ASP A 311 19.93 -15.58 -25.96
N GLY A 312 21.03 -16.20 -25.49
CA GLY A 312 21.52 -16.17 -24.09
C GLY A 312 22.01 -14.84 -23.51
N LEU A 313 21.40 -13.73 -23.91
CA LEU A 313 21.39 -12.45 -23.23
C LEU A 313 20.71 -12.60 -21.85
N GLU A 314 21.28 -11.94 -20.86
CA GLU A 314 20.62 -11.73 -19.58
C GLU A 314 19.46 -10.72 -19.77
N PRO A 315 18.23 -11.03 -19.31
CA PRO A 315 17.10 -10.14 -19.49
C PRO A 315 17.21 -8.93 -18.56
N VAL A 316 16.70 -7.79 -19.01
CA VAL A 316 16.71 -6.56 -18.22
C VAL A 316 15.63 -6.59 -17.15
N TRP A 317 15.98 -6.11 -15.97
CA TRP A 317 15.05 -5.68 -14.94
C TRP A 317 14.96 -4.15 -14.96
N ILE A 318 13.74 -3.61 -14.99
CA ILE A 318 13.44 -2.19 -14.81
C ILE A 318 12.65 -2.00 -13.52
N HIS A 319 12.92 -0.96 -12.74
CA HIS A 319 12.04 -0.49 -11.68
C HIS A 319 11.53 0.93 -11.99
N VAL A 320 10.29 1.18 -11.60
CA VAL A 320 9.54 2.42 -11.83
C VAL A 320 9.00 2.90 -10.49
N GLY A 321 9.28 4.15 -10.12
CA GLY A 321 8.89 4.72 -8.83
C GLY A 321 9.00 6.25 -8.77
N ASP A 322 8.46 6.87 -7.72
CA ASP A 322 8.45 8.33 -7.51
C ASP A 322 9.52 8.84 -6.53
N ASP A 323 10.15 7.96 -5.75
CA ASP A 323 11.17 8.35 -4.77
C ASP A 323 12.60 8.07 -5.25
N LEU A 324 13.45 9.11 -5.21
CA LEU A 324 14.87 8.98 -5.55
C LEU A 324 15.61 8.03 -4.59
N ALA A 325 15.47 8.21 -3.27
CA ALA A 325 16.22 7.44 -2.28
C ALA A 325 15.85 5.95 -2.25
N TYR A 326 14.56 5.65 -2.29
CA TYR A 326 14.03 4.31 -2.00
C TYR A 326 13.82 3.50 -3.27
N ASP A 327 13.22 4.09 -4.30
CA ASP A 327 12.90 3.38 -5.54
C ASP A 327 14.13 3.34 -6.44
N VAL A 328 14.60 4.51 -6.89
CA VAL A 328 15.78 4.61 -7.76
C VAL A 328 17.04 4.12 -7.02
N GLY A 329 17.25 4.58 -5.79
CA GLY A 329 18.41 4.23 -4.98
C GLY A 329 18.50 2.73 -4.68
N GLY A 330 17.47 2.16 -4.05
CA GLY A 330 17.47 0.78 -3.59
C GLY A 330 17.48 -0.25 -4.72
N SER A 331 16.69 -0.02 -5.78
CA SER A 331 16.60 -0.96 -6.90
C SER A 331 17.86 -0.98 -7.79
N ALA A 332 18.47 0.19 -8.06
CA ALA A 332 19.69 0.26 -8.86
C ALA A 332 20.86 -0.46 -8.19
N SER A 333 20.97 -0.38 -6.85
CA SER A 333 21.96 -1.16 -6.09
C SER A 333 21.71 -2.67 -6.08
N CYS A 334 20.55 -3.12 -6.54
CA CYS A 334 20.24 -4.53 -6.81
C CYS A 334 20.40 -4.92 -8.29
N GLY A 335 20.80 -3.99 -9.16
CA GLY A 335 21.01 -4.23 -10.59
C GLY A 335 19.81 -3.91 -11.49
N ALA A 336 18.75 -3.28 -10.97
CA ALA A 336 17.67 -2.75 -11.80
C ALA A 336 18.16 -1.56 -12.64
N ARG A 337 17.58 -1.39 -13.83
CA ARG A 337 17.52 -0.10 -14.54
C ARG A 337 16.37 0.71 -13.97
N THR A 338 16.43 2.04 -13.98
CA THR A 338 15.47 2.87 -13.22
C THR A 338 14.70 3.87 -14.09
N ILE A 339 13.41 4.03 -13.80
CA ILE A 339 12.57 5.07 -14.37
C ILE A 339 11.97 5.89 -13.23
N LEU A 340 12.41 7.14 -13.09
CA LEU A 340 11.84 8.09 -12.14
C LEU A 340 10.55 8.69 -12.70
N LEU A 341 9.46 8.57 -11.94
CA LEU A 341 8.18 9.19 -12.21
C LEU A 341 8.17 10.63 -11.69
N ASP A 342 8.74 11.55 -12.43
CA ASP A 342 8.70 12.98 -12.12
C ASP A 342 7.43 13.63 -12.71
N LEU A 343 6.25 13.16 -12.27
CA LEU A 343 4.97 13.41 -12.96
C LEU A 343 4.54 14.90 -13.01
N ASP A 344 3.82 15.28 -14.07
CA ASP A 344 3.25 16.62 -14.26
C ASP A 344 2.28 16.99 -13.11
N GLU A 345 2.12 18.28 -12.81
CA GLU A 345 1.33 18.76 -11.66
C GLU A 345 -0.15 18.30 -11.68
N ASP A 346 -0.71 18.01 -12.85
CA ASP A 346 -2.10 17.53 -13.03
C ASP A 346 -2.34 16.10 -12.53
N TYR A 347 -1.27 15.32 -12.30
CA TYR A 347 -1.34 14.04 -11.59
C TYR A 347 -1.59 14.21 -10.08
N GLY A 348 -1.25 15.35 -9.48
CA GLY A 348 -1.38 15.56 -8.03
C GLY A 348 -0.41 14.74 -7.17
N GLN A 349 0.67 14.24 -7.77
CA GLN A 349 1.73 13.46 -7.13
C GLN A 349 2.38 14.25 -5.97
N THR A 350 2.38 13.71 -4.75
CA THR A 350 2.93 14.45 -3.59
C THR A 350 4.44 14.29 -3.40
N ALA A 351 5.04 13.20 -3.91
CA ALA A 351 6.45 12.80 -3.80
C ALA A 351 7.45 13.97 -3.80
N LYS A 352 7.46 14.76 -4.88
CA LYS A 352 8.35 15.93 -5.08
C LYS A 352 8.27 16.96 -3.96
N THR A 353 7.10 17.08 -3.32
CA THR A 353 6.81 18.03 -2.25
C THR A 353 7.03 17.44 -0.85
N ARG A 354 7.04 16.10 -0.71
CA ARG A 354 7.27 15.41 0.58
C ARG A 354 8.69 15.58 1.11
N PHE A 355 9.71 15.64 0.23
CA PHE A 355 11.12 15.44 0.61
C PHE A 355 12.11 16.49 0.04
N GLY A 356 11.63 17.69 -0.32
CA GLY A 356 12.46 18.81 -0.78
C GLY A 356 12.70 19.88 0.30
N PRO A 357 13.67 20.79 0.12
CA PRO A 357 14.00 21.82 1.13
C PRO A 357 12.90 22.87 1.36
N ASN A 358 11.87 22.90 0.51
CA ASN A 358 10.65 23.70 0.66
C ASN A 358 9.42 22.84 1.06
N SER A 359 9.62 21.61 1.57
CA SER A 359 8.53 20.69 1.89
C SER A 359 7.60 21.26 2.96
N SER A 360 6.39 21.66 2.58
CA SER A 360 5.30 21.74 3.53
C SER A 360 4.95 20.33 3.96
N SER A 361 5.15 20.01 5.24
CA SER A 361 4.75 18.72 5.82
C SER A 361 3.26 18.47 5.54
N VAL A 362 2.97 17.60 4.58
CA VAL A 362 1.60 17.18 4.27
C VAL A 362 1.00 16.55 5.51
N SER A 363 -0.26 16.87 5.82
CA SER A 363 -0.84 16.66 7.15
C SER A 363 -0.81 15.21 7.65
N TRP A 364 -0.80 14.26 6.71
CA TRP A 364 -0.76 12.81 6.92
C TRP A 364 0.66 12.22 7.05
N ASN A 365 1.72 12.95 6.71
CA ASN A 365 3.10 12.45 6.83
C ASN A 365 3.47 12.33 8.32
N THR A 366 4.01 11.17 8.71
CA THR A 366 4.45 10.88 10.09
C THR A 366 5.97 10.87 10.27
N ALA A 367 6.73 11.07 9.19
CA ALA A 367 8.19 11.09 9.20
C ALA A 367 8.75 12.16 10.13
N SER A 368 9.87 11.86 10.77
CA SER A 368 10.59 12.81 11.64
C SER A 368 11.41 13.83 10.82
N THR A 369 11.76 14.98 11.41
CA THR A 369 12.64 15.97 10.76
C THR A 369 14.01 15.38 10.41
N GLU A 370 14.55 14.51 11.27
CA GLU A 370 15.82 13.82 11.07
C GLU A 370 15.74 12.83 9.89
N GLU A 371 14.67 12.05 9.80
CA GLU A 371 14.36 11.15 8.69
C GLU A 371 14.22 11.90 7.36
N ILE A 372 13.55 13.07 7.34
CA ILE A 372 13.45 13.93 6.15
C ILE A 372 14.84 14.44 5.73
N MET A 373 15.66 14.92 6.68
CA MET A 373 17.03 15.38 6.40
C MET A 373 17.93 14.25 5.87
N ASN A 374 17.76 13.02 6.38
CA ASN A 374 18.48 11.85 5.89
C ASN A 374 18.00 11.44 4.49
N ARG A 375 16.68 11.48 4.22
CA ARG A 375 16.11 11.18 2.90
C ARG A 375 16.53 12.21 1.84
N GLU A 376 16.70 13.49 2.19
CA GLU A 376 17.36 14.47 1.29
C GLU A 376 18.79 14.04 0.89
N ALA A 377 19.57 13.49 1.83
CA ALA A 377 20.94 13.04 1.54
C ALA A 377 20.95 11.80 0.63
N MET A 378 20.05 10.85 0.87
CA MET A 378 19.85 9.67 0.02
C MET A 378 19.36 10.06 -1.39
N ASN A 379 18.41 11.01 -1.50
CA ASN A 379 17.92 11.52 -2.78
C ASN A 379 19.08 12.06 -3.64
N ARG A 380 19.92 12.92 -3.07
CA ARG A 380 21.13 13.48 -3.74
C ARG A 380 22.14 12.42 -4.16
N ALA A 381 22.25 11.30 -3.44
CA ALA A 381 23.10 10.18 -3.84
C ALA A 381 22.48 9.40 -5.02
N ALA A 382 21.16 9.23 -5.02
CA ALA A 382 20.42 8.45 -6.00
C ALA A 382 20.11 9.19 -7.32
N GLU A 383 20.22 10.53 -7.38
CA GLU A 383 20.15 11.30 -8.65
C GLU A 383 21.03 10.69 -9.75
N SER A 384 22.23 10.22 -9.38
CA SER A 384 23.20 9.59 -10.30
C SER A 384 22.84 8.17 -10.75
N ARG A 385 21.78 7.59 -10.20
CA ARG A 385 21.28 6.22 -10.46
C ARG A 385 20.01 6.21 -11.33
N VAL A 386 19.51 7.36 -11.79
CA VAL A 386 18.35 7.50 -12.69
C VAL A 386 18.76 7.19 -14.14
N ASP A 387 18.15 6.18 -14.78
CA ASP A 387 18.39 5.89 -16.20
C ASP A 387 17.46 6.66 -17.14
N LYS A 388 16.18 6.82 -16.75
CA LYS A 388 15.19 7.68 -17.44
C LYS A 388 14.33 8.42 -16.43
N THR A 389 13.83 9.59 -16.84
CA THR A 389 12.80 10.33 -16.12
C THR A 389 11.62 10.57 -17.06
N ILE A 390 10.39 10.32 -16.60
CA ILE A 390 9.17 10.62 -17.35
C ILE A 390 8.22 11.47 -16.51
N SER A 391 7.56 12.45 -17.13
CA SER A 391 6.54 13.27 -16.45
C SER A 391 5.09 12.82 -16.73
N ARG A 392 4.90 11.79 -17.57
CA ARG A 392 3.60 11.19 -17.89
C ARG A 392 3.75 9.68 -18.03
N LEU A 393 2.82 8.91 -17.47
CA LEU A 393 2.87 7.45 -17.58
C LEU A 393 2.64 6.93 -19.01
N SER A 394 2.02 7.73 -19.88
CA SER A 394 1.94 7.45 -21.33
C SER A 394 3.31 7.39 -22.02
N MET A 395 4.38 7.93 -21.42
CA MET A 395 5.76 7.82 -21.92
C MET A 395 6.46 6.53 -21.48
N LEU A 396 5.87 5.75 -20.57
CA LEU A 396 6.54 4.60 -19.95
C LEU A 396 6.94 3.49 -20.95
N PRO A 397 6.12 3.09 -21.94
CA PRO A 397 6.52 2.07 -22.91
C PRO A 397 7.73 2.50 -23.75
N ASP A 398 7.79 3.78 -24.14
CA ASP A 398 8.94 4.32 -24.90
C ASP A 398 10.21 4.34 -24.03
N ALA A 399 10.13 4.84 -22.79
CA ALA A 399 11.27 4.85 -21.86
C ALA A 399 11.79 3.44 -21.54
N VAL A 400 10.90 2.44 -21.42
CA VAL A 400 11.25 1.01 -21.34
C VAL A 400 12.00 0.59 -22.61
N ASN A 401 11.46 0.88 -23.80
CA ASN A 401 12.06 0.48 -25.07
C ASN A 401 13.42 1.15 -25.35
N GLU A 402 13.65 2.39 -24.91
CA GLU A 402 14.97 3.05 -24.94
C GLU A 402 16.00 2.32 -24.06
N ILE A 403 15.64 2.00 -22.81
CA ILE A 403 16.50 1.25 -21.88
C ILE A 403 16.93 -0.12 -22.44
N LEU A 404 16.05 -0.79 -23.19
CA LEU A 404 16.32 -2.09 -23.82
C LEU A 404 17.17 -2.00 -25.11
N GLN A 405 17.19 -0.83 -25.76
CA GLN A 405 18.11 -0.49 -26.84
C GLN A 405 19.49 -0.07 -26.32
N GLY A 406 19.56 0.43 -25.08
CA GLY A 406 20.79 0.90 -24.43
C GLY A 406 21.07 2.39 -24.66
N GLU A 407 20.02 3.19 -24.88
CA GLU A 407 20.04 4.65 -25.02
C GLU A 407 19.72 5.36 -23.69
#